data_AF-A0A7L4P763-F1
#
_entry.id   AF-A0A7L4P763-F1
#
_cell.length_a   1.000
_cell.length_b   1.000
_cell.length_c   1.000
_cell.angle_alpha   90.00
_cell.angle_beta   90.00
_cell.angle_gamma   90.00
#
_symmetry.space_group_name_H-M   'P 1'
#
loop_
_entity.id
_entity.type
_entity.pdbx_description
1 polymer ?
#
loop_
_entity_poly.entity_id
_entity_poly.type
_entity_poly.pdbx_seq_one_letter_code
_entity_poly.pdbx_strand_id
1 'polypeptide(L)'
;MRLIPREWTITGVLVTNLAAALSLGLPAELWRVALAVAAFLVHLTTFSPLFETASRRAVHWPLVALNGAVYIPILWSAELPILAYLFALSAVVLLVASHGRVRTAYGYVAGLALYASLVIPMRYLLGRPDAAELYGLALYVAYFVAYALYVESRLAFRNVDCAVPLLFWAPAAGFLLGSNPLLVVPAAEPTASLLQNYRRCQKVGDLESIKKMGKSILLRSFLFTALLISAVRLGSTRPFAMS
;
A
#
# COMPACT_ATOMS: atom_id res chain seq x y z
N MET A 1 -3.84 23.01 15.96
CA MET A 1 -3.89 21.56 15.65
C MET A 1 -3.82 21.37 14.14
N ARG A 2 -2.76 20.72 13.62
CA ARG A 2 -2.67 20.31 12.20
C ARG A 2 -2.61 18.79 12.16
N LEU A 3 -3.78 18.15 12.09
CA LEU A 3 -4.02 16.71 12.26
C LEU A 3 -4.11 15.92 10.93
N ILE A 4 -3.87 16.58 9.78
CA ILE A 4 -3.99 15.97 8.46
C ILE A 4 -2.59 15.72 7.88
N PRO A 5 -2.31 14.56 7.25
CA PRO A 5 -1.09 14.35 6.47
C PRO A 5 -0.88 15.49 5.48
N ARG A 6 0.28 16.16 5.55
CA ARG A 6 0.63 17.18 4.55
C ARG A 6 0.78 16.58 3.14
N GLU A 7 0.89 15.25 3.06
CA GLU A 7 1.06 14.49 1.84
C GLU A 7 -0.27 13.86 1.42
N TRP A 8 -0.92 14.46 0.42
CA TRP A 8 -2.14 13.95 -0.22
C TRP A 8 -2.04 12.48 -0.63
N THR A 9 -0.83 12.01 -0.98
CA THR A 9 -0.55 10.63 -1.34
C THR A 9 -0.86 9.66 -0.21
N ILE A 10 -0.48 9.96 1.03
CA ILE A 10 -0.68 9.07 2.17
C ILE A 10 -2.16 9.01 2.55
N THR A 11 -2.84 10.15 2.54
CA THR A 11 -4.29 10.18 2.71
C THR A 11 -4.98 9.33 1.65
N GLY A 12 -4.56 9.43 0.38
CA GLY A 12 -5.07 8.60 -0.71
C GLY A 12 -4.85 7.10 -0.49
N VAL A 13 -3.66 6.70 -0.03
CA VAL A 13 -3.34 5.30 0.30
C VAL A 13 -4.21 4.80 1.45
N LEU A 14 -4.32 5.57 2.54
CA LEU A 14 -5.15 5.18 3.68
C LEU A 14 -6.64 5.08 3.32
N VAL A 15 -7.14 5.99 2.49
CA VAL A 15 -8.53 5.94 2.00
C VAL A 15 -8.75 4.71 1.11
N THR A 16 -7.82 4.42 0.19
CA THR A 16 -7.93 3.24 -0.67
C THR A 16 -7.74 1.93 0.11
N ASN A 17 -6.92 1.91 1.16
CA ASN A 17 -6.83 0.78 2.09
C ASN A 17 -8.18 0.50 2.75
N LEU A 18 -8.80 1.53 3.35
CA LEU A 18 -10.10 1.37 4.01
C LEU A 18 -11.17 0.93 3.00
N ALA A 19 -11.20 1.55 1.81
CA ALA A 19 -12.13 1.19 0.76
C ALA A 19 -11.96 -0.26 0.30
N ALA A 20 -10.73 -0.72 0.06
CA ALA A 20 -10.44 -2.10 -0.32
C ALA A 20 -10.78 -3.09 0.80
N ALA A 21 -10.39 -2.81 2.04
CA ALA A 21 -10.70 -3.65 3.18
C ALA A 21 -12.21 -3.82 3.38
N LEU A 22 -12.97 -2.71 3.40
CA LEU A 22 -14.44 -2.76 3.55
C LEU A 22 -15.10 -3.46 2.35
N SER A 23 -14.68 -3.12 1.12
CA SER A 23 -15.30 -3.66 -0.08
C SER A 23 -15.06 -5.14 -0.26
N LEU A 24 -14.02 -5.72 0.34
CA LEU A 24 -13.76 -7.15 0.35
C LEU A 24 -14.30 -7.84 1.62
N GLY A 25 -14.25 -7.17 2.77
CA GLY A 25 -14.64 -7.74 4.06
C GLY A 25 -16.13 -7.69 4.40
N LEU A 26 -16.95 -6.94 3.67
CA LEU A 26 -18.40 -6.90 3.92
C LEU A 26 -19.14 -8.09 3.27
N PRO A 27 -20.26 -8.54 3.88
CA PRO A 27 -20.85 -8.05 5.13
C PRO A 27 -20.04 -8.48 6.37
N ALA A 28 -19.92 -7.59 7.36
CA ALA A 28 -19.24 -7.83 8.63
C ALA A 28 -20.06 -7.23 9.79
N GLU A 29 -19.80 -7.70 11.01
CA GLU A 29 -20.42 -7.15 12.21
C GLU A 29 -20.04 -5.67 12.43
N LEU A 30 -20.98 -4.86 12.93
CA LEU A 30 -20.79 -3.41 13.09
C LEU A 30 -19.56 -3.03 13.91
N TRP A 31 -19.25 -3.78 14.97
CA TRP A 31 -18.07 -3.51 15.81
C TRP A 31 -16.75 -3.78 15.06
N ARG A 32 -16.72 -4.75 14.14
CA ARG A 32 -15.55 -5.03 13.28
C ARG A 32 -15.31 -3.90 12.30
N VAL A 33 -16.40 -3.37 11.72
CA VAL A 33 -16.36 -2.18 10.86
C VAL A 33 -15.84 -0.98 11.66
N ALA A 34 -16.34 -0.78 12.88
CA ALA A 34 -15.87 0.29 13.76
C ALA A 34 -14.37 0.17 14.07
N LEU A 35 -13.84 -1.04 14.30
CA LEU A 35 -12.40 -1.26 14.48
C LEU A 35 -11.59 -0.91 13.23
N ALA A 36 -12.03 -1.30 12.03
CA ALA A 36 -11.35 -0.95 10.78
C ALA A 36 -11.33 0.57 10.55
N VAL A 37 -12.44 1.26 10.83
CA VAL A 37 -12.53 2.72 10.76
C VAL A 37 -11.63 3.37 11.82
N ALA A 38 -11.60 2.84 13.04
CA ALA A 38 -10.73 3.33 14.11
C ALA A 38 -9.25 3.20 13.72
N ALA A 39 -8.84 2.06 13.14
CA ALA A 39 -7.48 1.86 12.63
C ALA A 39 -7.13 2.91 11.56
N PHE A 40 -8.04 3.14 10.60
CA PHE A 40 -7.88 4.20 9.59
C PHE A 40 -7.67 5.58 10.24
N LEU A 41 -8.52 5.96 11.19
CA LEU A 41 -8.42 7.26 11.87
C LEU A 41 -7.13 7.39 12.69
N VAL A 42 -6.70 6.33 13.36
CA VAL A 42 -5.42 6.32 14.09
C VAL A 42 -4.26 6.55 13.13
N HIS A 43 -4.19 5.83 12.01
CA HIS A 43 -3.11 6.05 11.04
C HIS A 43 -3.16 7.44 10.39
N LEU A 44 -4.35 7.93 10.07
CA LEU A 44 -4.54 9.24 9.47
C LEU A 44 -4.02 10.36 10.39
N THR A 45 -4.30 10.25 11.69
CA THR A 45 -3.94 11.27 12.69
C THR A 45 -2.51 11.15 13.21
N THR A 46 -1.93 9.96 13.18
CA THR A 46 -0.58 9.70 13.74
C THR A 46 0.54 9.65 12.70
N PHE A 47 0.22 9.61 11.39
CA PHE A 47 1.24 9.60 10.32
C PHE A 47 2.21 10.79 10.42
N SER A 48 1.69 12.02 10.40
CA SER A 48 2.51 13.24 10.42
C SER A 48 3.48 13.28 11.60
N PRO A 49 3.04 13.10 12.88
CA PRO A 49 3.97 13.13 14.00
C PRO A 49 4.97 11.97 14.00
N LEU A 50 4.60 10.77 13.54
CA LEU A 50 5.54 9.66 13.39
C LEU A 50 6.61 9.95 12.33
N PHE A 51 6.22 10.50 11.17
CA PHE A 51 7.16 10.87 10.12
C PHE A 51 8.11 11.99 10.56
N GLU A 52 7.58 13.02 11.24
CA GLU A 52 8.38 14.13 11.74
C GLU A 52 9.41 13.68 12.78
N THR A 53 9.00 12.85 13.75
CA THR A 53 9.91 12.30 14.77
C THR A 53 10.97 11.39 14.15
N ALA A 54 10.57 10.47 13.27
CA ALA A 54 11.50 9.60 12.54
C ALA A 54 12.52 10.39 11.71
N SER A 55 12.11 11.52 11.11
CA SER A 55 13.01 12.38 10.34
C SER A 55 14.10 13.06 11.19
N ARG A 56 13.91 13.11 12.51
CA ARG A 56 14.87 13.61 13.50
C ARG A 56 15.68 12.49 14.16
N ARG A 57 15.66 11.27 13.60
CA ARG A 57 16.31 10.07 14.16
C ARG A 57 15.73 9.64 15.52
N ALA A 58 14.46 9.98 15.78
CA ALA A 58 13.79 9.61 17.02
C ALA A 58 12.58 8.71 16.72
N VAL A 59 12.36 7.70 17.56
CA VAL A 59 11.17 6.85 17.49
C VAL A 59 10.24 7.24 18.64
N HIS A 60 9.02 7.66 18.29
CA HIS A 60 8.00 8.00 19.29
C HIS A 60 7.23 6.74 19.70
N TRP A 61 7.80 5.94 20.60
CA TRP A 61 7.25 4.64 21.03
C TRP A 61 5.76 4.66 21.42
N PRO A 62 5.22 5.67 22.14
CA PRO A 62 3.79 5.71 22.40
C PRO A 62 2.91 5.77 21.14
N LEU A 63 3.34 6.46 20.08
CA LEU A 63 2.59 6.54 18.83
C LEU A 63 2.74 5.24 18.03
N VAL A 64 3.92 4.62 18.06
CA VAL A 64 4.14 3.29 17.47
C VAL A 64 3.24 2.25 18.15
N ALA A 65 3.19 2.26 19.49
CA ALA A 65 2.33 1.38 20.27
C ALA A 65 0.84 1.62 19.94
N LEU A 66 0.40 2.88 19.82
CA LEU A 66 -0.97 3.21 19.42
C LEU A 66 -1.32 2.69 18.01
N ASN A 67 -0.39 2.80 17.05
CA ASN A 67 -0.55 2.28 15.69
C ASN A 67 -0.61 0.74 15.66
N GLY A 68 0.11 0.06 16.56
CA GLY A 68 0.04 -1.39 16.70
C GLY A 68 -1.21 -1.87 17.44
N ALA A 69 -1.65 -1.11 18.46
CA ALA A 69 -2.72 -1.50 19.36
C ALA A 69 -4.06 -1.73 18.64
N VAL A 70 -4.36 -0.94 17.60
CA VAL A 70 -5.58 -1.10 16.80
C VAL A 70 -5.67 -2.44 16.07
N TYR A 71 -4.55 -3.17 15.95
CA TYR A 71 -4.49 -4.50 15.35
C TYR A 71 -4.28 -5.63 16.34
N ILE A 72 -4.26 -5.39 17.66
CA ILE A 72 -4.23 -6.48 18.64
C ILE A 72 -5.30 -7.56 18.35
N PRO A 73 -6.55 -7.23 17.97
CA PRO A 73 -7.57 -8.24 17.65
C PRO A 73 -7.19 -9.23 16.53
N ILE A 74 -6.29 -8.86 15.61
CA ILE A 74 -5.93 -9.76 14.50
C ILE A 74 -5.05 -10.93 14.97
N LEU A 75 -4.41 -10.84 16.14
CA LEU A 75 -3.53 -11.88 16.67
C LEU A 75 -4.25 -13.22 16.90
N TRP A 76 -5.58 -13.21 17.02
CA TRP A 76 -6.40 -14.42 17.18
C TRP A 76 -6.90 -15.02 15.86
N SER A 77 -6.67 -14.35 14.72
CA SER A 77 -7.24 -14.77 13.41
C SER A 77 -6.23 -14.81 12.26
N ALA A 78 -5.17 -14.02 12.34
CA ALA A 78 -4.15 -13.95 11.31
C ALA A 78 -3.18 -15.13 11.39
N GLU A 79 -2.80 -15.65 10.23
CA GLU A 79 -1.81 -16.70 10.10
C GLU A 79 -0.40 -16.17 10.43
N LEU A 80 0.44 -17.04 10.97
CA LEU A 80 1.83 -16.70 11.34
C LEU A 80 2.64 -16.04 10.20
N PRO A 81 2.55 -16.48 8.92
CA PRO A 81 3.25 -15.82 7.83
C PRO A 81 2.84 -14.36 7.62
N ILE A 82 1.55 -14.03 7.82
CA ILE A 82 1.04 -12.66 7.69
C ILE A 82 1.56 -11.79 8.83
N LEU A 83 1.53 -12.30 10.07
CA LEU A 83 2.08 -11.61 11.23
C LEU A 83 3.58 -11.39 11.08
N ALA A 84 4.32 -12.40 10.62
CA ALA A 84 5.76 -12.31 10.37
C ALA A 84 6.09 -11.27 9.29
N TYR A 85 5.32 -11.23 8.20
CA TYR A 85 5.44 -10.22 7.15
C TYR A 85 5.25 -8.80 7.70
N LEU A 86 4.15 -8.55 8.43
CA LEU A 86 3.85 -7.24 9.01
C LEU A 86 4.90 -6.80 10.04
N PHE A 87 5.38 -7.74 10.86
CA PHE A 87 6.44 -7.49 11.83
C PHE A 87 7.77 -7.16 11.15
N ALA A 88 8.19 -7.95 10.15
CA ALA A 88 9.40 -7.72 9.39
C ALA A 88 9.38 -6.36 8.69
N LEU A 89 8.26 -6.01 8.06
CA LEU A 89 8.10 -4.72 7.39
C LEU A 89 8.15 -3.54 8.37
N SER A 90 7.49 -3.68 9.53
CA SER A 90 7.54 -2.70 10.62
C SER A 90 8.98 -2.53 11.14
N ALA A 91 9.71 -3.63 11.34
CA ALA A 91 11.09 -3.62 11.78
C ALA A 91 12.01 -2.91 10.78
N VAL A 92 11.84 -3.17 9.47
CA VAL A 92 12.58 -2.47 8.41
C VAL A 92 12.33 -0.96 8.46
N VAL A 93 11.08 -0.53 8.59
CA VAL A 93 10.75 0.91 8.68
C VAL A 93 11.33 1.54 9.96
N LEU A 94 11.27 0.85 11.09
CA LEU A 94 11.86 1.32 12.34
C LEU A 94 13.39 1.43 12.24
N LEU A 95 14.05 0.49 11.56
CA LEU A 95 15.49 0.55 11.28
C LEU A 95 15.84 1.73 10.36
N VAL A 96 15.05 1.98 9.31
CA VAL A 96 15.22 3.15 8.44
C VAL A 96 15.02 4.45 9.23
N ALA A 97 14.04 4.48 10.14
CA ALA A 97 13.75 5.61 11.01
C ALA A 97 14.88 5.90 12.01
N SER A 98 15.41 4.87 12.68
CA SER A 98 16.50 5.03 13.64
C SER A 98 17.77 5.57 13.01
N HIS A 99 18.03 5.25 11.73
CA HIS A 99 19.15 5.78 10.96
C HIS A 99 18.86 7.15 10.29
N GLY A 100 17.67 7.72 10.48
CA GLY A 100 17.27 8.99 9.86
C GLY A 100 17.15 8.94 8.35
N ARG A 101 16.95 7.74 7.78
CA ARG A 101 16.92 7.51 6.32
C ARG A 101 15.52 7.61 5.72
N VAL A 102 14.50 8.00 6.50
CA VAL A 102 13.10 8.11 6.03
C VAL A 102 12.89 9.10 4.89
N ARG A 103 13.79 10.08 4.70
CA ARG A 103 13.74 11.04 3.58
C ARG A 103 14.51 10.60 2.33
N THR A 104 15.16 9.44 2.37
CA THR A 104 15.78 8.82 1.18
C THR A 104 14.71 8.20 0.29
N ALA A 105 15.01 7.96 -0.99
CA ALA A 105 14.08 7.29 -1.90
C ALA A 105 13.60 5.95 -1.33
N TYR A 106 14.54 5.09 -0.92
CA TYR A 106 14.22 3.78 -0.34
C TYR A 106 13.52 3.88 1.02
N GLY A 107 13.82 4.91 1.82
CA GLY A 107 13.10 5.15 3.06
C GLY A 107 11.64 5.54 2.83
N TYR A 108 11.36 6.35 1.80
CA TYR A 108 10.00 6.68 1.39
C TYR A 108 9.26 5.43 0.88
N VAL A 109 9.90 4.62 0.04
CA VAL A 109 9.33 3.36 -0.47
C VAL A 109 9.02 2.38 0.67
N ALA A 110 9.92 2.20 1.63
CA ALA A 110 9.68 1.34 2.79
C ALA A 110 8.50 1.84 3.64
N GLY A 111 8.42 3.16 3.87
CA GLY A 111 7.29 3.77 4.55
C GLY A 111 5.98 3.52 3.81
N LEU A 112 5.94 3.76 2.50
CA LEU A 112 4.75 3.53 1.70
C LEU A 112 4.36 2.04 1.63
N ALA A 113 5.34 1.13 1.57
CA ALA A 113 5.11 -0.30 1.65
C ALA A 113 4.39 -0.69 2.95
N LEU A 114 4.84 -0.16 4.08
CA LEU A 114 4.17 -0.37 5.37
C LEU A 114 2.74 0.16 5.35
N TYR A 115 2.55 1.40 4.91
CA TYR A 115 1.22 2.02 4.88
C TYR A 115 0.25 1.32 3.92
N ALA A 116 0.69 0.94 2.72
CA ALA A 116 -0.12 0.16 1.79
C ALA A 116 -0.46 -1.22 2.37
N SER A 117 0.47 -1.84 3.09
CA SER A 117 0.27 -3.16 3.71
C SER A 117 -0.79 -3.16 4.81
N LEU A 118 -1.15 -2.00 5.37
CA LEU A 118 -2.20 -1.90 6.39
C LEU A 118 -3.58 -2.33 5.88
N VAL A 119 -3.79 -2.39 4.56
CA VAL A 119 -5.01 -2.97 3.99
C VAL A 119 -5.25 -4.40 4.46
N ILE A 120 -4.17 -5.19 4.64
CA ILE A 120 -4.23 -6.58 5.06
C ILE A 120 -4.76 -6.70 6.50
N PRO A 121 -4.10 -6.16 7.53
CA PRO A 121 -4.61 -6.25 8.89
C PRO A 121 -5.97 -5.53 9.06
N MET A 122 -6.25 -4.45 8.31
CA MET A 122 -7.60 -3.86 8.27
C MET A 122 -8.65 -4.85 7.74
N ARG A 123 -8.32 -5.63 6.71
CA ARG A 123 -9.20 -6.69 6.21
C ARG A 123 -9.40 -7.81 7.24
N TYR A 124 -8.36 -8.20 8.00
CA TYR A 124 -8.50 -9.20 9.07
C TYR A 124 -9.42 -8.75 10.21
N LEU A 125 -9.47 -7.45 10.54
CA LEU A 125 -10.43 -6.92 11.53
C LEU A 125 -11.88 -7.24 11.13
N LEU A 126 -12.19 -7.22 9.83
CA LEU A 126 -13.51 -7.53 9.26
C LEU A 126 -13.79 -9.04 9.17
N GLY A 127 -12.80 -9.90 9.40
CA GLY A 127 -12.89 -11.35 9.30
C GLY A 127 -11.70 -11.93 8.54
N ARG A 128 -11.49 -13.24 8.62
CA ARG A 128 -10.39 -13.90 7.90
C ARG A 128 -10.60 -13.78 6.39
N PRO A 129 -9.64 -13.23 5.62
CA PRO A 129 -9.74 -13.20 4.18
C PRO A 129 -9.54 -14.58 3.56
N ASP A 130 -10.17 -14.82 2.41
CA ASP A 130 -9.86 -16.00 1.61
C ASP A 130 -8.56 -15.83 0.81
N ALA A 131 -8.10 -16.90 0.16
CA ALA A 131 -6.86 -16.87 -0.61
C ALA A 131 -6.89 -15.88 -1.79
N ALA A 132 -8.02 -15.76 -2.49
CA ALA A 132 -8.16 -14.86 -3.63
C ALA A 132 -8.12 -13.39 -3.19
N GLU A 133 -8.72 -13.09 -2.04
CA GLU A 133 -8.61 -11.77 -1.39
C GLU A 133 -7.17 -11.46 -1.00
N LEU A 134 -6.45 -12.40 -0.37
CA LEU A 134 -5.05 -12.21 0.00
C LEU A 134 -4.16 -11.97 -1.23
N TYR A 135 -4.37 -12.69 -2.34
CA TYR A 135 -3.66 -12.44 -3.60
C TYR A 135 -4.00 -11.07 -4.19
N GLY A 136 -5.26 -10.66 -4.15
CA GLY A 136 -5.68 -9.32 -4.54
C GLY A 136 -5.00 -8.23 -3.70
N LEU A 137 -4.98 -8.40 -2.38
CA LEU A 137 -4.33 -7.47 -1.45
C LEU A 137 -2.80 -7.46 -1.63
N ALA A 138 -2.18 -8.60 -1.95
CA ALA A 138 -0.76 -8.64 -2.30
C ALA A 138 -0.47 -7.84 -3.58
N LEU A 139 -1.32 -7.96 -4.61
CA LEU A 139 -1.21 -7.16 -5.83
C LEU A 139 -1.39 -5.67 -5.53
N TYR A 140 -2.31 -5.34 -4.62
CA TYR A 140 -2.52 -3.98 -4.15
C TYR A 140 -1.27 -3.39 -3.52
N VAL A 141 -0.66 -4.11 -2.57
CA VAL A 141 0.59 -3.66 -1.94
C VAL A 141 1.70 -3.52 -2.99
N ALA A 142 1.86 -4.50 -3.88
CA ALA A 142 2.85 -4.46 -4.93
C ALA A 142 2.68 -3.24 -5.85
N TYR A 143 1.43 -2.88 -6.18
CA TYR A 143 1.12 -1.69 -6.98
C TYR A 143 1.64 -0.42 -6.30
N PHE A 144 1.30 -0.20 -5.01
CA PHE A 144 1.73 1.01 -4.31
C PHE A 144 3.25 1.08 -4.15
N VAL A 145 3.92 -0.06 -3.89
CA VAL A 145 5.38 -0.10 -3.80
C VAL A 145 6.02 0.19 -5.15
N ALA A 146 5.54 -0.42 -6.24
CA ALA A 146 6.01 -0.15 -7.59
C ALA A 146 5.83 1.31 -7.99
N TYR A 147 4.69 1.92 -7.62
CA TYR A 147 4.44 3.33 -7.90
C TYR A 147 5.25 4.28 -7.01
N ALA A 148 5.62 3.88 -5.79
CA ALA A 148 6.61 4.61 -4.98
C ALA A 148 7.95 4.66 -5.71
N LEU A 149 8.43 3.50 -6.18
CA LEU A 149 9.66 3.39 -6.96
C LEU A 149 9.55 4.18 -8.26
N TYR A 150 8.39 4.15 -8.93
CA TYR A 150 8.14 4.95 -10.14
C TYR A 150 8.33 6.43 -9.85
N VAL A 151 7.69 6.97 -8.81
CA VAL A 151 7.85 8.38 -8.41
C VAL A 151 9.32 8.70 -8.16
N GLU A 152 9.99 7.91 -7.33
CA GLU A 152 11.41 8.13 -7.02
C GLU A 152 12.31 8.01 -8.26
N SER A 153 11.98 7.13 -9.22
CA SER A 153 12.69 7.03 -10.49
C SER A 153 12.42 8.19 -11.44
N ARG A 154 11.34 8.95 -11.26
CA ARG A 154 10.98 10.09 -12.10
C ARG A 154 11.53 11.41 -11.57
N LEU A 155 11.85 11.54 -10.29
CA LEU A 155 12.35 12.80 -9.73
C LEU A 155 13.80 13.06 -10.17
N ALA A 156 14.06 14.26 -10.72
CA ALA A 156 15.37 14.63 -11.27
C ALA A 156 16.49 14.66 -10.20
N PHE A 157 16.14 14.93 -8.94
CA PHE A 157 17.08 14.96 -7.81
C PHE A 157 17.25 13.59 -7.13
N ARG A 158 16.67 12.52 -7.69
CA ARG A 158 16.77 11.17 -7.15
C ARG A 158 17.53 10.26 -8.12
N ASN A 159 18.46 9.49 -7.56
CA ASN A 159 19.26 8.52 -8.29
C ASN A 159 18.64 7.12 -8.18
N VAL A 160 17.44 6.94 -8.74
CA VAL A 160 16.77 5.64 -8.88
C VAL A 160 16.61 5.34 -10.37
N ASP A 161 16.96 4.13 -10.76
CA ASP A 161 16.86 3.62 -12.13
C ASP A 161 15.39 3.42 -12.53
N CYS A 162 15.03 3.84 -13.75
CA CYS A 162 13.68 3.72 -14.30
C CYS A 162 13.22 2.28 -14.57
N ALA A 163 14.13 1.30 -14.58
CA ALA A 163 13.82 -0.12 -14.67
C ALA A 163 13.35 -0.74 -13.35
N VAL A 164 13.82 -0.23 -12.21
CA VAL A 164 13.54 -0.78 -10.87
C VAL A 164 12.03 -0.93 -10.58
N PRO A 165 11.16 0.05 -10.89
CA PRO A 165 9.71 -0.10 -10.71
C PRO A 165 9.13 -1.30 -11.46
N LEU A 166 9.56 -1.50 -12.71
CA LEU A 166 9.08 -2.59 -13.56
C LEU A 166 9.62 -3.94 -13.10
N LEU A 167 10.91 -4.01 -12.74
CA LEU A 167 11.53 -5.23 -12.22
C LEU A 167 10.91 -5.69 -10.90
N PHE A 168 10.42 -4.75 -10.09
CA PHE A 168 9.65 -5.08 -8.89
C PHE A 168 8.23 -5.54 -9.21
N TRP A 169 7.53 -4.82 -10.10
CA TRP A 169 6.14 -5.09 -10.45
C TRP A 169 5.95 -6.39 -11.23
N ALA A 170 6.77 -6.65 -12.24
CA ALA A 170 6.54 -7.73 -13.20
C ALA A 170 6.51 -9.13 -12.55
N PRO A 171 7.39 -9.50 -11.60
CA PRO A 171 7.30 -10.77 -10.90
C PRO A 171 6.02 -10.88 -10.05
N ALA A 172 5.65 -9.82 -9.33
CA ALA A 172 4.44 -9.79 -8.51
C ALA A 172 3.18 -9.94 -9.38
N ALA A 173 3.08 -9.15 -10.45
CA ALA A 173 1.97 -9.25 -11.40
C ALA A 173 1.94 -10.63 -12.05
N GLY A 174 3.06 -11.13 -12.57
CA GLY A 174 3.12 -12.44 -13.24
C GLY A 174 2.67 -13.59 -12.35
N PHE A 175 3.17 -13.64 -11.11
CA PHE A 175 2.74 -14.65 -10.13
C PHE A 175 1.24 -14.57 -9.81
N LEU A 176 0.74 -13.36 -9.57
CA LEU A 176 -0.65 -13.17 -9.15
C LEU A 176 -1.65 -13.38 -10.29
N LEU A 177 -1.27 -13.08 -11.54
CA LEU A 177 -2.07 -13.41 -12.72
C LEU A 177 -2.22 -14.91 -12.94
N GLY A 178 -1.18 -15.70 -12.62
CA GLY A 178 -1.26 -17.16 -12.64
C GLY A 178 -2.25 -17.72 -11.62
N SER A 179 -2.49 -17.00 -10.51
CA SER A 179 -3.43 -17.41 -9.45
C SER A 179 -4.88 -17.00 -9.70
N ASN A 180 -5.11 -15.87 -10.39
CA ASN A 180 -6.45 -15.40 -10.77
C ASN A 180 -6.36 -14.59 -12.08
N PRO A 181 -6.80 -15.17 -13.22
CA PRO A 181 -6.70 -14.51 -14.53
C PRO A 181 -7.43 -13.17 -14.62
N LEU A 182 -8.48 -12.94 -13.80
CA LEU A 182 -9.21 -11.67 -13.80
C LEU A 182 -8.37 -10.50 -13.30
N LEU A 183 -7.27 -10.77 -12.58
CA LEU A 183 -6.33 -9.74 -12.15
C LEU A 183 -5.56 -9.10 -13.32
N VAL A 184 -5.69 -9.63 -14.56
CA VAL A 184 -5.07 -9.02 -15.75
C VAL A 184 -5.65 -7.64 -16.03
N VAL A 185 -6.93 -7.44 -15.73
CA VAL A 185 -7.63 -6.18 -15.94
C VAL A 185 -7.05 -5.06 -15.08
N PRO A 186 -6.98 -5.18 -13.73
CA PRO A 186 -6.33 -4.15 -12.91
C PRO A 186 -4.82 -4.05 -13.17
N ALA A 187 -4.15 -5.13 -13.58
CA ALA A 187 -2.70 -5.11 -13.82
C ALA A 187 -2.28 -4.44 -15.14
N ALA A 188 -3.18 -4.31 -16.12
CA ALA A 188 -2.84 -3.82 -17.46
C ALA A 188 -2.31 -2.38 -17.46
N GLU A 189 -3.02 -1.45 -16.80
CA GLU A 189 -2.63 -0.03 -16.75
C GLU A 189 -1.28 0.18 -16.02
N PRO A 190 -1.06 -0.37 -14.81
CA PRO A 190 0.23 -0.31 -14.14
C PRO A 190 1.37 -0.83 -15.02
N THR A 191 1.16 -2.00 -15.65
CA THR A 191 2.18 -2.63 -16.50
C THR A 191 2.54 -1.75 -17.68
N ALA A 192 1.55 -1.20 -18.39
CA ALA A 192 1.77 -0.30 -19.51
C ALA A 192 2.50 0.99 -19.09
N SER A 193 2.12 1.57 -17.95
CA SER A 193 2.75 2.78 -17.41
C SER A 193 4.21 2.56 -17.02
N LEU A 194 4.51 1.47 -16.30
CA LEU A 194 5.86 1.13 -15.86
C LEU A 194 6.76 0.73 -17.04
N LEU A 195 6.21 0.06 -18.05
CA LEU A 195 6.93 -0.22 -19.30
C LEU A 195 7.25 1.06 -20.06
N GLN A 196 6.31 2.02 -20.12
CA GLN A 196 6.57 3.34 -20.70
C GLN A 196 7.64 4.11 -19.92
N ASN A 197 7.64 4.00 -18.59
CA ASN A 197 8.68 4.59 -17.75
C ASN A 197 10.06 4.04 -18.08
N TYR A 198 10.17 2.71 -18.14
CA TYR A 198 11.41 2.02 -18.48
C TYR A 198 11.94 2.47 -19.86
N ARG A 199 11.06 2.58 -20.86
CA ARG A 199 11.44 2.95 -22.24
C ARG A 199 11.85 4.41 -22.41
N ARG A 200 11.18 5.35 -21.72
CA ARG A 200 11.36 6.80 -21.94
C ARG A 200 12.15 7.50 -20.85
N CYS A 201 12.13 6.98 -19.62
CA CYS A 201 12.81 7.50 -18.43
C CYS A 201 12.86 9.04 -18.34
N GLN A 202 11.71 9.69 -18.47
CA GLN A 202 11.64 11.15 -18.43
C GLN A 202 11.65 11.65 -16.98
N LYS A 203 12.76 12.25 -16.57
CA LYS A 203 12.86 12.87 -15.24
C LYS A 203 12.07 14.19 -15.19
N VAL A 204 11.50 14.50 -14.02
CA VAL A 204 10.77 15.75 -13.72
C VAL A 204 11.46 16.46 -12.56
N GLY A 205 11.66 17.76 -12.69
CA GLY A 205 12.36 18.59 -11.69
C GLY A 205 11.57 19.79 -11.19
N ASP A 206 10.62 20.29 -11.98
CA ASP A 206 9.80 21.44 -11.64
C ASP A 206 8.59 21.04 -10.77
N LEU A 207 8.19 21.95 -9.88
CA LEU A 207 7.12 21.72 -8.91
C LEU A 207 5.76 21.45 -9.58
N GLU A 208 5.49 22.06 -10.72
CA GLU A 208 4.22 21.91 -11.43
C GLU A 208 4.09 20.50 -12.02
N SER A 209 5.12 20.00 -12.69
CA SER A 209 5.18 18.64 -13.22
C SER A 209 5.11 17.60 -12.10
N ILE A 210 5.77 17.85 -10.96
CA ILE A 210 5.67 16.96 -9.78
C ILE A 210 4.23 16.92 -9.26
N LYS A 211 3.55 18.06 -9.13
CA LYS A 211 2.14 18.13 -8.71
C LYS A 211 1.22 17.42 -9.71
N LYS A 212 1.44 17.62 -11.01
CA LYS A 212 0.67 16.96 -12.09
C LYS A 212 0.85 15.45 -12.06
N MET A 213 2.08 14.98 -11.87
CA MET A 213 2.39 13.56 -11.68
C MET A 213 1.67 12.99 -10.45
N GLY A 214 1.74 13.66 -9.30
CA GLY A 214 1.06 13.24 -8.08
C GLY A 214 -0.46 13.09 -8.25
N LYS A 215 -1.12 14.07 -8.89
CA LYS A 215 -2.56 13.99 -9.20
C LYS A 215 -2.90 12.82 -10.12
N SER A 216 -2.09 12.60 -11.16
CA SER A 216 -2.30 11.50 -12.10
C SER A 216 -2.17 10.13 -11.42
N ILE A 217 -1.16 9.95 -10.57
CA ILE A 217 -0.95 8.72 -9.81
C ILE A 217 -2.09 8.47 -8.83
N LEU A 218 -2.57 9.51 -8.15
CA LEU A 218 -3.71 9.40 -7.25
C LEU A 218 -4.95 8.91 -8.01
N LEU A 219 -5.28 9.51 -9.15
CA LEU A 219 -6.41 9.05 -9.97
C LEU A 219 -6.25 7.60 -10.44
N ARG A 220 -5.05 7.23 -10.91
CA ARG A 220 -4.72 5.86 -11.31
C ARG A 220 -4.87 4.89 -10.15
N SER A 221 -4.48 5.27 -8.93
CA SER A 221 -4.63 4.41 -7.74
C SER A 221 -6.10 4.14 -7.39
N PHE A 222 -6.99 5.12 -7.56
CA PHE A 222 -8.43 4.91 -7.38
C PHE A 222 -8.99 3.95 -8.42
N LEU A 223 -8.62 4.16 -9.69
CA LEU A 223 -9.04 3.26 -10.78
C LEU A 223 -8.52 1.84 -10.56
N PHE A 224 -7.23 1.68 -10.27
CA PHE A 224 -6.62 0.40 -9.96
C PHE A 224 -7.33 -0.30 -8.79
N THR A 225 -7.56 0.42 -7.69
CA THR A 225 -8.24 -0.14 -6.51
C THR A 225 -9.66 -0.60 -6.84
N ALA A 226 -10.42 0.19 -7.60
CA ALA A 226 -11.78 -0.17 -8.00
C ALA A 226 -11.82 -1.40 -8.92
N LEU A 227 -10.92 -1.45 -9.92
CA LEU A 227 -10.80 -2.60 -10.83
C LEU A 227 -10.34 -3.86 -10.08
N LEU A 228 -9.42 -3.72 -9.13
CA LEU A 228 -8.94 -4.83 -8.30
C LEU A 228 -10.07 -5.42 -7.45
N ILE A 229 -10.79 -4.57 -6.71
CA ILE A 229 -11.94 -5.00 -5.91
C ILE A 229 -12.95 -5.75 -6.79
N SER A 230 -13.26 -5.19 -7.96
CA SER A 230 -14.19 -5.79 -8.91
C SER A 230 -13.71 -7.15 -9.41
N ALA A 231 -12.43 -7.27 -9.80
CA ALA A 231 -11.85 -8.52 -10.28
C ALA A 231 -11.83 -9.61 -9.20
N VAL A 232 -11.48 -9.26 -7.95
CA VAL A 232 -11.48 -10.20 -6.82
C VAL A 232 -12.90 -10.68 -6.53
N ARG A 233 -13.89 -9.77 -6.45
CA ARG A 233 -15.30 -10.13 -6.20
C ARG A 233 -15.92 -10.96 -7.33
N LEU A 234 -15.57 -10.67 -8.58
CA LEU A 234 -16.02 -11.45 -9.73
C LEU A 234 -15.36 -12.84 -9.78
N GLY A 235 -14.10 -12.94 -9.33
CA GLY A 235 -13.37 -14.19 -9.24
C GLY A 235 -13.86 -15.09 -8.11
N SER A 236 -14.25 -14.54 -6.96
CA SER A 236 -14.77 -15.33 -5.83
C SER A 236 -16.20 -15.83 -6.05
N THR A 237 -16.97 -15.21 -6.95
CA THR A 237 -18.34 -15.63 -7.30
C THR A 237 -18.40 -16.69 -8.40
N ARG A 238 -17.30 -16.91 -9.13
CA ARG A 238 -17.18 -17.97 -10.12
C ARG A 238 -16.18 -19.00 -9.61
N PRO A 239 -16.59 -20.22 -9.22
CA PRO A 239 -15.62 -21.28 -9.07
C PRO A 239 -14.97 -21.45 -10.44
N PHE A 240 -13.70 -21.06 -10.56
CA PHE A 240 -12.88 -21.50 -11.67
C PHE A 240 -12.86 -23.01 -11.54
N ALA A 241 -13.65 -23.68 -12.38
CA ALA A 241 -13.63 -25.12 -12.53
C ALA A 241 -12.18 -25.47 -12.88
N MET A 242 -11.45 -25.99 -11.90
CA MET A 242 -10.18 -26.63 -12.16
C MET A 242 -10.51 -27.94 -12.85
N SER A 243 -10.42 -27.93 -14.18
CA SER A 243 -10.26 -29.11 -15.03
C SER A 243 -8.78 -29.34 -15.30
#